data_AF-A0A5E6NNP1-F1
#
_entry.id   AF-A0A5E6NNP1-F1
#
_cell.length_a   1.000
_cell.length_b   1.000
_cell.length_c   1.000
_cell.angle_alpha   90.00
_cell.angle_beta   90.00
_cell.angle_gamma   90.00
#
_symmetry.space_group_name_H-M   'P 1'
#
loop_
_entity.id
_entity.type
_entity.pdbx_description
1 polymer ?
#
loop_
_entity_poly.entity_id
_entity_poly.type
_entity_poly.pdbx_seq_one_letter_code
_entity_poly.pdbx_strand_id
1 'polypeptide(L)'
;MTIAHGKTDKSIQYSISGRDKDFFNLKDRVVSFKNSPDYESKPSYSLTLEIKNGPLARDKTITITIINLKEKTISIAADQTMSVNERSQVNTPVGTVATTGIVTGFEITAGNSNNFFKISPTGKIQVAGAGLNYESKQNYTLTVKITDDDAEAKTAQIIIQINRTRGAGTLDERLLAFFYYHE
;
A
#
# COMPACT_ATOMS: atom_id res chain seq x y z
N MET A 1 -24.03 8.78 -22.27
CA MET A 1 -24.51 8.01 -23.44
C MET A 1 -25.69 8.74 -24.04
N THR A 2 -25.75 8.92 -25.35
CA THR A 2 -26.87 9.60 -26.05
C THR A 2 -27.59 8.58 -26.93
N ILE A 3 -28.93 8.53 -26.87
CA ILE A 3 -29.76 7.58 -27.61
C ILE A 3 -30.39 8.30 -28.83
N ALA A 4 -30.08 7.86 -30.06
CA ALA A 4 -30.55 8.45 -31.32
C ALA A 4 -31.64 7.59 -32.03
N HIS A 5 -32.60 8.24 -32.73
CA HIS A 5 -33.58 7.58 -33.62
C HIS A 5 -34.04 8.48 -34.80
N GLY A 6 -34.66 7.87 -35.82
CA GLY A 6 -35.21 8.52 -37.04
C GLY A 6 -36.55 9.26 -36.83
N LYS A 7 -36.84 10.21 -37.74
CA LYS A 7 -37.72 11.39 -37.59
C LYS A 7 -39.26 11.21 -37.48
N THR A 8 -39.85 10.05 -37.17
CA THR A 8 -41.33 9.89 -37.32
C THR A 8 -42.15 9.34 -36.14
N ASP A 9 -41.65 9.26 -34.90
CA ASP A 9 -42.50 8.86 -33.76
C ASP A 9 -42.67 9.95 -32.70
N LYS A 10 -43.87 10.55 -32.66
CA LYS A 10 -44.27 11.53 -31.66
C LYS A 10 -44.55 10.94 -30.26
N SER A 11 -44.24 9.66 -29.98
CA SER A 11 -44.54 9.07 -28.66
C SER A 11 -43.58 7.99 -28.13
N ILE A 12 -42.31 7.95 -28.57
CA ILE A 12 -41.35 7.00 -27.97
C ILE A 12 -41.10 7.37 -26.50
N GLN A 13 -41.50 6.48 -25.60
CA GLN A 13 -41.28 6.60 -24.17
C GLN A 13 -40.06 5.78 -23.77
N TYR A 14 -39.19 6.39 -22.95
CA TYR A 14 -38.03 5.74 -22.37
C TYR A 14 -38.24 5.65 -20.86
N SER A 15 -37.94 4.50 -20.28
CA SER A 15 -37.91 4.33 -18.84
C SER A 15 -36.75 3.43 -18.42
N ILE A 16 -36.43 3.43 -17.13
CA ILE A 16 -35.42 2.56 -16.55
C ILE A 16 -36.04 1.69 -15.46
N SER A 17 -35.65 0.43 -15.42
CA SER A 17 -36.07 -0.55 -14.43
C SER A 17 -34.88 -1.42 -14.00
N GLY A 18 -35.14 -2.53 -13.30
CA GLY A 18 -34.10 -3.45 -12.84
C GLY A 18 -33.59 -3.14 -11.42
N ARG A 19 -32.60 -3.93 -11.00
CA ARG A 19 -32.12 -3.99 -9.61
C ARG A 19 -31.60 -2.65 -9.09
N ASP A 20 -30.76 -1.99 -9.88
CA ASP A 20 -30.07 -0.78 -9.42
C ASP A 20 -30.73 0.51 -9.95
N LYS A 21 -31.97 0.47 -10.46
CA LYS A 21 -32.65 1.64 -11.08
C LYS A 21 -32.64 2.89 -10.19
N ASP A 22 -32.70 2.68 -8.87
CA ASP A 22 -32.84 3.76 -7.91
C ASP A 22 -31.58 4.61 -7.74
N PHE A 23 -30.44 4.15 -8.26
CA PHE A 23 -29.19 4.91 -8.33
C PHE A 23 -29.12 5.86 -9.53
N PHE A 24 -30.08 5.80 -10.45
CA PHE A 24 -30.02 6.52 -11.73
C PHE A 24 -31.21 7.46 -11.95
N ASN A 25 -30.93 8.55 -12.66
CA ASN A 25 -31.92 9.38 -13.30
C ASN A 25 -31.97 9.06 -14.80
N LEU A 26 -33.14 9.18 -15.40
CA LEU A 26 -33.31 9.23 -16.85
C LEU A 26 -33.98 10.57 -17.20
N LYS A 27 -33.24 11.47 -17.83
CA LYS A 27 -33.75 12.76 -18.30
C LYS A 27 -33.22 13.04 -19.69
N ASP A 28 -34.10 13.46 -20.61
CA ASP A 28 -33.73 13.79 -21.99
C ASP A 28 -32.91 12.68 -22.68
N ARG A 29 -33.27 11.41 -22.40
CA ARG A 29 -32.60 10.19 -22.90
C ARG A 29 -31.14 10.02 -22.43
N VAL A 30 -30.75 10.77 -21.40
CA VAL A 30 -29.48 10.63 -20.72
C VAL A 30 -29.72 9.91 -19.41
N VAL A 31 -29.03 8.79 -19.23
CA VAL A 31 -28.91 8.13 -17.93
C VAL A 31 -27.74 8.76 -17.18
N SER A 32 -27.98 9.24 -15.96
CA SER A 32 -26.96 9.77 -15.06
C SER A 32 -27.10 9.16 -13.66
N PHE A 33 -26.01 9.08 -12.91
CA PHE A 33 -26.09 8.72 -11.51
C PHE A 33 -26.76 9.82 -10.70
N LYS A 34 -27.50 9.45 -9.65
CA LYS A 34 -28.07 10.39 -8.68
C LYS A 34 -26.99 10.97 -7.76
N ASN A 35 -26.05 10.12 -7.35
CA ASN A 35 -24.89 10.47 -6.54
C ASN A 35 -23.63 10.00 -7.26
N SER A 36 -22.48 10.64 -7.01
CA SER A 36 -21.21 10.18 -7.58
C SER A 36 -20.99 8.69 -7.27
N PRO A 37 -20.68 7.86 -8.27
CA PRO A 37 -20.35 6.46 -8.03
C PRO A 37 -19.00 6.37 -7.30
N ASP A 38 -18.91 5.39 -6.41
CA ASP A 38 -17.71 5.07 -5.64
C ASP A 38 -17.42 3.57 -5.84
N TYR A 39 -16.22 3.24 -6.31
CA TYR A 39 -15.85 1.87 -6.65
C TYR A 39 -15.79 1.00 -5.38
N GLU A 40 -15.16 1.52 -4.33
CA GLU A 40 -14.95 0.88 -3.03
C GLU A 40 -16.30 0.55 -2.37
N SER A 41 -17.33 1.37 -2.61
CA SER A 41 -18.70 1.09 -2.19
C SER A 41 -19.43 0.10 -3.11
N LYS A 42 -19.36 0.28 -4.43
CA LYS A 42 -20.06 -0.57 -5.41
C LYS A 42 -19.40 -0.51 -6.80
N PRO A 43 -18.67 -1.57 -7.20
CA PRO A 43 -17.88 -1.56 -8.44
C PRO A 43 -18.71 -1.78 -9.72
N SER A 44 -19.96 -2.22 -9.61
CA SER A 44 -20.83 -2.38 -10.76
C SER A 44 -22.32 -2.21 -10.44
N TYR A 45 -23.03 -1.75 -11.47
CA TYR A 45 -24.47 -1.52 -11.45
C TYR A 45 -25.13 -2.20 -12.66
N SER A 46 -26.39 -2.60 -12.49
CA SER A 46 -27.22 -3.13 -13.56
C SER A 46 -28.60 -2.46 -13.57
N LEU A 47 -28.97 -1.95 -14.73
CA LEU A 47 -30.30 -1.39 -15.00
C LEU A 47 -30.83 -1.92 -16.33
N THR A 48 -32.15 -1.90 -16.50
CA THR A 48 -32.81 -2.23 -17.76
C THR A 48 -33.34 -0.95 -18.38
N LEU A 49 -32.92 -0.66 -19.62
CA LEU A 49 -33.50 0.43 -20.40
C LEU A 49 -34.69 -0.12 -21.18
N GLU A 50 -35.85 0.50 -21.02
CA GLU A 50 -37.08 0.13 -21.69
C GLU A 50 -37.49 1.21 -22.67
N ILE A 51 -37.87 0.79 -23.88
CA ILE A 51 -38.33 1.65 -24.96
C ILE A 51 -39.72 1.18 -25.38
N LYS A 52 -40.68 2.11 -25.36
CA LYS A 52 -42.06 1.85 -25.75
C LYS A 52 -42.48 2.77 -26.89
N ASN A 53 -43.08 2.19 -27.92
CA ASN A 53 -43.69 2.90 -29.04
C ASN A 53 -45.09 2.34 -29.29
N GLY A 54 -46.11 2.98 -28.71
CA GLY A 54 -47.47 2.44 -28.69
C GLY A 54 -47.53 1.04 -28.07
N PRO A 55 -48.00 -0.01 -28.79
CA PRO A 55 -48.06 -1.39 -28.29
C PRO A 55 -46.71 -2.12 -28.34
N LEU A 56 -45.72 -1.60 -29.05
CA LEU A 56 -44.42 -2.24 -29.19
C LEU A 56 -43.51 -1.86 -28.02
N ALA A 57 -42.95 -2.86 -27.34
CA ALA A 57 -41.98 -2.69 -26.28
C ALA A 57 -40.70 -3.49 -26.56
N ARG A 58 -39.56 -2.89 -26.19
CA ARG A 58 -38.24 -3.51 -26.20
C ARG A 58 -37.50 -3.08 -24.96
N ASP A 59 -36.71 -3.99 -24.42
CA ASP A 59 -35.83 -3.70 -23.30
C ASP A 59 -34.41 -4.19 -23.57
N LYS A 60 -33.47 -3.65 -22.82
CA LYS A 60 -32.08 -4.11 -22.81
C LYS A 60 -31.48 -3.89 -21.43
N THR A 61 -30.90 -4.94 -20.88
CA THR A 61 -30.07 -4.83 -19.67
C THR A 61 -28.75 -4.15 -20.01
N ILE A 62 -28.40 -3.15 -19.23
CA ILE A 62 -27.15 -2.38 -19.29
C ILE A 62 -26.37 -2.67 -18.01
N THR A 63 -25.13 -3.11 -18.17
CA THR A 63 -24.17 -3.23 -17.06
C THR A 63 -23.22 -2.05 -17.11
N ILE A 64 -23.03 -1.39 -15.96
CA ILE A 64 -22.15 -0.25 -15.80
C ILE A 64 -21.06 -0.66 -14.81
N THR A 65 -19.82 -0.67 -15.27
CA THR A 65 -18.64 -0.93 -14.43
C THR A 65 -18.02 0.39 -14.01
N ILE A 66 -17.75 0.54 -12.71
CA ILE A 66 -16.99 1.66 -12.19
C ILE A 66 -15.51 1.33 -12.34
N ILE A 67 -14.72 2.28 -12.82
CA ILE A 67 -13.28 2.14 -12.90
C ILE A 67 -12.74 2.60 -11.55
N ASN A 68 -11.99 1.73 -10.86
CA ASN A 68 -11.31 2.08 -9.61
C ASN A 68 -10.27 3.17 -9.87
N LEU A 69 -10.28 4.20 -9.03
CA LEU A 69 -9.18 5.14 -8.88
C LEU A 69 -8.67 5.00 -7.44
N LYS A 70 -7.35 5.08 -7.26
CA LYS A 70 -6.75 5.10 -5.92
C LYS A 70 -6.98 6.46 -5.28
N GLU A 71 -7.78 6.51 -4.23
CA GLU A 71 -8.24 7.75 -3.63
C GLU A 71 -7.56 8.05 -2.29
N LYS A 72 -7.06 7.03 -1.59
CA LYS A 72 -6.30 7.23 -0.36
C LYS A 72 -4.88 7.68 -0.63
N THR A 73 -4.36 8.42 0.35
CA THR A 73 -2.96 8.82 0.40
C THR A 73 -2.25 8.10 1.53
N ILE A 74 -1.18 7.37 1.19
CA ILE A 74 -0.22 6.83 2.14
C ILE A 74 1.16 7.43 1.87
N SER A 75 1.98 7.53 2.90
CA SER A 75 3.38 7.93 2.74
C SER A 75 4.30 7.24 3.73
N ILE A 76 5.57 7.13 3.34
CA ILE A 76 6.67 6.64 4.15
C ILE A 76 7.80 7.67 4.01
N ALA A 77 8.34 8.12 5.14
CA ALA A 77 9.48 9.05 5.11
C ALA A 77 10.73 8.32 4.62
N ALA A 78 11.50 8.98 3.74
CA ALA A 78 12.83 8.52 3.36
C ALA A 78 13.84 8.68 4.51
N ASP A 79 14.89 7.88 4.46
CA ASP A 79 16.08 7.97 5.31
C ASP A 79 15.79 7.91 6.82
N GLN A 80 14.71 7.20 7.19
CA GLN A 80 14.47 6.87 8.60
C GLN A 80 15.63 6.06 9.12
N THR A 81 16.23 6.54 10.20
CA THR A 81 17.39 5.87 10.82
C THR A 81 16.96 5.16 12.08
N MET A 82 17.33 3.89 12.17
CA MET A 82 17.16 3.03 13.34
C MET A 82 18.51 2.43 13.69
N SER A 83 18.67 1.89 14.90
CA SER A 83 19.91 1.22 15.27
C SER A 83 19.67 -0.07 16.05
N VAL A 84 20.61 -0.99 15.94
CA VAL A 84 20.63 -2.23 16.70
C VAL A 84 22.06 -2.58 17.05
N ASN A 85 22.26 -3.14 18.23
CA ASN A 85 23.58 -3.60 18.64
C ASN A 85 24.03 -4.78 17.77
N GLU A 86 25.31 -4.84 17.44
CA GLU A 86 25.91 -6.05 16.91
C GLU A 86 25.65 -7.25 17.83
N ARG A 87 25.70 -8.46 17.28
CA ARG A 87 25.44 -9.73 18.01
C ARG A 87 24.07 -9.82 18.68
N SER A 88 23.14 -8.91 18.36
CA SER A 88 21.75 -8.99 18.82
C SER A 88 21.11 -10.32 18.44
N GLN A 89 20.33 -10.87 19.37
CA GLN A 89 19.61 -12.12 19.15
C GLN A 89 18.52 -11.96 18.08
N VAL A 90 18.13 -13.09 17.47
CA VAL A 90 16.96 -13.13 16.58
C VAL A 90 15.74 -12.64 17.35
N ASN A 91 14.87 -11.90 16.66
CA ASN A 91 13.70 -11.19 17.18
C ASN A 91 13.97 -9.92 18.00
N THR A 92 15.23 -9.53 18.22
CA THR A 92 15.52 -8.22 18.82
C THR A 92 14.84 -7.11 18.01
N PRO A 93 13.98 -6.27 18.64
CA PRO A 93 13.39 -5.11 17.98
C PRO A 93 14.45 -4.10 17.54
N VAL A 94 14.35 -3.65 16.30
CA VAL A 94 15.22 -2.59 15.75
C VAL A 94 14.48 -1.25 15.74
N GLY A 95 13.20 -1.27 15.34
CA GLY A 95 12.34 -0.11 15.32
C GLY A 95 11.04 -0.39 14.58
N THR A 96 10.23 0.63 14.39
CA THR A 96 8.99 0.56 13.62
C THR A 96 9.03 1.64 12.55
N VAL A 97 8.74 1.26 11.31
CA VAL A 97 8.70 2.20 10.18
C VAL A 97 7.58 3.21 10.40
N ALA A 98 7.92 4.49 10.38
CA ALA A 98 6.95 5.57 10.46
C ALA A 98 6.31 5.81 9.09
N THR A 99 4.98 5.90 9.07
CA THR A 99 4.17 6.15 7.89
C THR A 99 3.08 7.17 8.20
N THR A 100 2.48 7.74 7.17
CA THR A 100 1.20 8.48 7.28
C THR A 100 0.15 7.82 6.41
N GLY A 101 -1.13 8.08 6.73
CA GLY A 101 -2.25 7.33 6.17
C GLY A 101 -2.43 5.97 6.84
N ILE A 102 -3.45 5.24 6.37
CA ILE A 102 -3.71 3.86 6.80
C ILE A 102 -2.98 2.95 5.82
N VAL A 103 -2.01 2.18 6.32
CA VAL A 103 -1.22 1.23 5.52
C VAL A 103 -1.66 -0.18 5.90
N THR A 104 -1.87 -1.04 4.90
CA THR A 104 -2.30 -2.44 5.10
C THR A 104 -1.17 -3.45 4.90
N GLY A 105 -0.03 -3.03 4.36
CA GLY A 105 1.11 -3.93 4.14
C GLY A 105 2.48 -3.26 4.19
N PHE A 106 3.46 -4.04 4.63
CA PHE A 106 4.87 -3.68 4.73
C PHE A 106 5.74 -4.81 4.19
N GLU A 107 6.75 -4.47 3.40
CA GLU A 107 7.67 -5.44 2.80
C GLU A 107 9.07 -4.85 2.67
N ILE A 108 10.11 -5.62 3.00
CA ILE A 108 11.49 -5.26 2.65
C ILE A 108 11.77 -5.85 1.27
N THR A 109 11.94 -5.00 0.25
CA THR A 109 12.11 -5.43 -1.15
C THR A 109 13.57 -5.45 -1.60
N ALA A 110 14.46 -4.72 -0.93
CA ALA A 110 15.89 -4.70 -1.24
C ALA A 110 16.75 -4.35 -0.01
N GLY A 111 18.08 -4.49 -0.14
CA GLY A 111 19.05 -4.11 0.89
C GLY A 111 19.26 -5.15 2.01
N ASN A 112 18.55 -6.27 1.95
CA ASN A 112 18.53 -7.32 2.97
C ASN A 112 19.06 -8.68 2.48
N SER A 113 20.09 -8.70 1.61
CA SER A 113 20.55 -9.93 0.96
C SER A 113 21.02 -11.04 1.91
N ASN A 114 21.45 -10.68 3.14
CA ASN A 114 21.82 -11.65 4.18
C ASN A 114 20.65 -12.11 5.05
N ASN A 115 19.43 -11.61 4.80
CA ASN A 115 18.23 -11.86 5.61
C ASN A 115 18.44 -11.59 7.11
N PHE A 116 19.23 -10.56 7.45
CA PHE A 116 19.45 -10.18 8.85
C PHE A 116 18.28 -9.42 9.45
N PHE A 117 17.39 -8.87 8.63
CA PHE A 117 16.21 -8.15 9.09
C PHE A 117 14.92 -8.79 8.56
N LYS A 118 13.83 -8.62 9.31
CA LYS A 118 12.47 -8.90 8.87
C LYS A 118 11.56 -7.75 9.28
N ILE A 119 10.47 -7.56 8.53
CA ILE A 119 9.43 -6.59 8.85
C ILE A 119 8.10 -7.32 9.08
N SER A 120 7.42 -6.96 10.15
CA SER A 120 6.07 -7.48 10.44
C SER A 120 4.99 -6.73 9.63
N PRO A 121 3.75 -7.25 9.55
CA PRO A 121 2.63 -6.54 8.93
C PRO A 121 2.30 -5.18 9.55
N THR A 122 2.76 -4.90 10.79
CA THR A 122 2.57 -3.59 11.46
C THR A 122 3.80 -2.69 11.35
N GLY A 123 4.71 -2.95 10.41
CA GLY A 123 5.89 -2.12 10.15
C GLY A 123 7.05 -2.27 11.14
N LYS A 124 6.96 -3.16 12.13
CA LYS A 124 8.06 -3.43 13.07
C LYS A 124 9.19 -4.20 12.39
N ILE A 125 10.40 -3.62 12.41
CA ILE A 125 11.64 -4.26 11.97
C ILE A 125 12.29 -4.98 13.16
N GLN A 126 12.71 -6.23 12.92
CA GLN A 126 13.41 -7.06 13.90
C GLN A 126 14.59 -7.78 13.26
N VAL A 127 15.55 -8.19 14.09
CA VAL A 127 16.61 -9.11 13.67
C VAL A 127 15.99 -10.45 13.27
N ALA A 128 16.33 -10.95 12.08
CA ALA A 128 15.86 -12.21 11.53
C ALA A 128 16.93 -13.31 11.57
N GLY A 129 18.21 -12.95 11.53
CA GLY A 129 19.34 -13.87 11.57
C GLY A 129 20.48 -13.33 12.44
N ALA A 130 21.27 -14.24 13.02
CA ALA A 130 22.50 -13.87 13.70
C ALA A 130 23.59 -13.44 12.69
N GLY A 131 24.59 -12.68 13.13
CA GLY A 131 25.74 -12.30 12.30
C GLY A 131 25.90 -10.80 12.05
N LEU A 132 25.08 -9.96 12.67
CA LEU A 132 25.34 -8.51 12.73
C LEU A 132 26.68 -8.28 13.44
N ASN A 133 27.62 -7.63 12.75
CA ASN A 133 28.99 -7.43 13.21
C ASN A 133 29.46 -6.02 12.80
N TYR A 134 29.81 -5.19 13.78
CA TYR A 134 30.12 -3.79 13.53
C TYR A 134 31.35 -3.63 12.63
N GLU A 135 32.38 -4.45 12.83
CA GLU A 135 33.62 -4.43 12.05
C GLU A 135 33.40 -4.83 10.58
N SER A 136 32.41 -5.68 10.30
CA SER A 136 32.12 -6.10 8.93
C SER A 136 31.26 -5.09 8.18
N LYS A 137 30.22 -4.55 8.84
CA LYS A 137 29.28 -3.63 8.22
C LYS A 137 28.53 -2.81 9.26
N GLN A 138 28.71 -1.49 9.18
CA GLN A 138 28.12 -0.55 10.14
C GLN A 138 26.71 -0.08 9.77
N ASN A 139 26.33 -0.21 8.49
CA ASN A 139 25.06 0.32 7.99
C ASN A 139 24.41 -0.63 6.99
N TYR A 140 23.11 -0.85 7.13
CA TYR A 140 22.27 -1.50 6.14
C TYR A 140 21.22 -0.51 5.65
N THR A 141 21.11 -0.34 4.34
CA THR A 141 20.05 0.49 3.74
C THR A 141 19.00 -0.44 3.15
N LEU A 142 17.87 -0.57 3.84
CA LEU A 142 16.74 -1.39 3.42
C LEU A 142 15.81 -0.57 2.53
N THR A 143 15.35 -1.13 1.42
CA THR A 143 14.21 -0.57 0.69
C THR A 143 12.94 -1.19 1.24
N VAL A 144 12.08 -0.37 1.84
CA VAL A 144 10.79 -0.80 2.39
C VAL A 144 9.67 -0.28 1.50
N LYS A 145 8.76 -1.18 1.12
CA LYS A 145 7.52 -0.90 0.41
C LYS A 145 6.34 -0.90 1.39
N ILE A 146 5.46 0.09 1.24
CA ILE A 146 4.17 0.17 1.92
C ILE A 146 3.03 0.10 0.91
N THR A 147 1.91 -0.53 1.29
CA THR A 147 0.74 -0.75 0.42
C THR A 147 -0.57 -0.42 1.12
N ASP A 148 -1.58 -0.06 0.32
CA ASP A 148 -3.00 -0.05 0.68
C ASP A 148 -3.81 -0.50 -0.55
N ASP A 149 -5.02 -1.01 -0.32
CA ASP A 149 -5.91 -1.48 -1.39
C ASP A 149 -6.50 -0.34 -2.23
N ASP A 150 -6.46 0.89 -1.74
CA ASP A 150 -7.02 2.10 -2.35
C ASP A 150 -5.99 3.27 -2.33
N ALA A 151 -4.71 2.96 -2.14
CA ALA A 151 -3.63 3.92 -2.35
C ALA A 151 -2.55 3.38 -3.29
N GLU A 152 -1.83 4.30 -3.93
CA GLU A 152 -0.62 3.96 -4.66
C GLU A 152 0.48 3.49 -3.70
N ALA A 153 1.12 2.35 -4.01
CA ALA A 153 2.21 1.82 -3.22
C ALA A 153 3.40 2.82 -3.19
N LYS A 154 4.06 2.91 -2.05
CA LYS A 154 5.24 3.79 -1.87
C LYS A 154 6.43 2.99 -1.38
N THR A 155 7.62 3.46 -1.73
CA THR A 155 8.88 2.87 -1.27
C THR A 155 9.78 3.96 -0.71
N ALA A 156 10.53 3.62 0.34
CA ALA A 156 11.57 4.47 0.89
C ALA A 156 12.75 3.65 1.38
N GLN A 157 13.91 4.32 1.52
CA GLN A 157 15.08 3.75 2.18
C GLN A 157 14.98 3.93 3.70
N ILE A 158 15.31 2.88 4.45
CA ILE A 158 15.41 2.85 5.90
C ILE A 158 16.83 2.42 6.25
N ILE A 159 17.54 3.24 7.04
CA ILE A 159 18.93 3.01 7.41
C ILE A 159 18.96 2.32 8.77
N ILE A 160 19.57 1.14 8.84
CA ILE A 160 19.84 0.44 10.09
C ILE A 160 21.32 0.56 10.42
N GLN A 161 21.61 1.28 11.49
CA GLN A 161 22.95 1.44 12.05
C GLN A 161 23.25 0.29 13.00
N ILE A 162 24.40 -0.35 12.81
CA ILE A 162 24.92 -1.34 13.74
C ILE A 162 25.73 -0.60 14.79
N ASN A 163 25.37 -0.78 16.05
CA ASN A 163 26.13 -0.21 17.16
C ASN A 163 27.20 -1.22 17.61
N ARG A 164 28.41 -0.72 17.83
CA ARG A 164 29.48 -1.49 18.44
C ARG A 164 29.12 -1.79 19.89
N THR A 165 29.14 -3.06 20.27
CA THR A 165 29.13 -3.47 21.67
C THR A 165 30.58 -3.71 22.08
N ARG A 166 31.11 -2.92 23.02
CA ARG A 166 32.36 -3.32 23.68
C ARG A 166 32.07 -4.64 24.39
N GLY A 167 32.77 -5.70 24.01
CA GLY A 167 32.75 -6.94 24.79
C GLY A 167 33.03 -6.58 26.24
N ALA A 168 32.20 -7.09 27.16
CA ALA A 168 32.56 -7.09 28.56
C ALA A 168 33.90 -7.85 28.69
N GLY A 169 35.00 -7.10 28.84
CA GLY A 169 36.34 -7.64 28.99
C GLY A 169 37.15 -7.72 27.69
N THR A 170 37.85 -6.63 27.37
CA THR A 170 39.31 -6.65 27.21
C THR A 170 39.79 -5.23 27.54
N LEU A 171 40.26 -5.03 28.78
CA LEU A 171 41.29 -4.01 29.00
C LEU A 171 42.40 -4.31 27.99
N ASP A 172 42.79 -3.28 27.26
CA ASP A 172 43.81 -3.33 26.23
C ASP A 172 45.09 -4.02 26.77
N GLU A 173 45.38 -5.25 26.32
CA GLU A 173 46.63 -5.94 26.65
C GLU A 173 47.86 -5.22 26.08
N ARG A 174 47.68 -4.14 25.28
CA ARG A 174 48.79 -3.30 24.82
C ARG A 174 49.33 -2.33 25.88
N LEU A 175 48.76 -2.30 27.08
CA LEU A 175 49.30 -1.53 28.22
C LEU A 175 50.11 -2.36 29.22
N LEU A 176 50.20 -3.69 29.09
CA LEU A 176 51.00 -4.54 29.98
C LEU A 176 52.42 -4.85 29.46
N ALA A 177 52.77 -4.41 28.24
CA ALA A 177 54.11 -4.59 27.69
C ALA A 177 55.12 -3.47 28.05
N PHE A 178 54.75 -2.49 28.90
CA PHE A 178 55.62 -1.36 29.26
C PHE A 178 56.28 -1.44 30.65
N PHE A 179 56.10 -2.52 31.42
CA PHE A 179 56.67 -2.62 32.79
C PHE A 179 57.60 -3.80 33.08
N TYR A 180 58.16 -4.48 32.07
CA TYR A 180 59.24 -5.44 32.31
C TYR A 180 60.40 -5.23 31.34
N TYR A 181 61.19 -4.17 31.53
CA TYR A 181 62.62 -4.12 31.21
C TYR A 181 63.29 -2.93 31.95
N HIS A 182 63.50 -3.13 33.25
CA HIS A 182 64.54 -2.56 34.11
C HIS A 182 64.68 -3.63 35.21
N GLU A 183 65.79 -4.31 35.44
CA GLU A 183 67.22 -3.97 35.36
C GLU A 183 68.04 -5.04 34.64
#